data_AF-A0A661R080-F1
#
_entry.id   AF-A0A661R080-F1
#
_cell.length_a   1.000
_cell.length_b   1.000
_cell.length_c   1.000
_cell.angle_alpha   90.00
_cell.angle_beta   90.00
_cell.angle_gamma   90.00
#
_symmetry.space_group_name_H-M   'P 1'
#
loop_
_entity.id
_entity.type
_entity.pdbx_description
1 polymer ?
#
loop_
_entity_poly.entity_id
_entity_poly.type
_entity_poly.pdbx_seq_one_letter_code
_entity_poly.pdbx_strand_id
1 'polypeptide(L)'
;YFTWPDGNLLLQALQLAPSTDDDVLKPYLKNSFIDAIRKTAGTHTWHEVNEDRAEFARGVLKAIKGDKENPTPFYTIGFTQIDVNITDIGLPEELKKAVAGLEQSRLDKHAAFHKAMGERKVIEERGKGEAVARKEMLKVVQEAGLDYELLFSFREFAQGTSNTIIYQLPQALSDRISNILGGTSIEDAFRKLKPEDQTKIMEALTKQLSKVKKGE
;
A
#
# COMPACT_ATOMS: atom_id res chain seq x y z
N TYR A 1 27.78 12.78 21.36
CA TYR A 1 28.07 13.83 22.37
C TYR A 1 27.59 13.35 23.72
N PHE A 2 28.14 13.87 24.83
CA PHE A 2 27.65 13.58 26.18
C PHE A 2 27.91 14.80 27.07
N THR A 3 27.12 14.97 28.11
CA THR A 3 27.30 16.04 29.10
C THR A 3 27.65 15.46 30.45
N TRP A 4 28.49 16.18 31.20
CA TRP A 4 28.70 15.88 32.61
C TRP A 4 27.39 16.04 33.39
N PRO A 5 27.14 15.21 34.41
CA PRO A 5 25.98 15.38 35.27
C PRO A 5 26.09 16.67 36.10
N ASP A 6 24.95 17.23 36.48
CA ASP A 6 24.89 18.48 37.24
C ASP A 6 24.81 18.27 38.76
N GLY A 7 25.14 19.33 39.52
CA GLY A 7 24.93 19.40 40.97
C GLY A 7 25.80 18.41 41.76
N ASN A 8 25.22 17.78 42.79
CA ASN A 8 25.95 16.86 43.67
C ASN A 8 26.51 15.62 42.94
N LEU A 9 25.91 15.25 41.82
CA LEU A 9 26.36 14.11 41.00
C LEU A 9 27.64 14.44 40.21
N LEU A 10 27.93 15.72 39.97
CA LEU A 10 29.16 16.14 39.29
C LEU A 10 30.40 15.75 40.09
N LEU A 11 30.42 16.02 41.39
CA LEU A 11 31.56 15.70 42.24
C LEU A 11 31.85 14.19 42.28
N GLN A 12 30.79 13.38 42.32
CA GLN A 12 30.91 11.93 42.25
C GLN A 12 31.41 11.46 40.88
N ALA A 13 30.90 12.04 39.79
CA ALA A 13 31.35 11.74 38.43
C ALA A 13 32.85 12.06 38.24
N LEU A 14 33.31 13.18 38.79
CA LEU A 14 34.72 13.59 38.75
C LEU A 14 35.65 12.66 39.54
N GLN A 15 35.15 12.02 40.60
CA GLN A 15 35.92 11.02 41.37
C GLN A 15 36.02 9.66 40.66
N LEU A 16 35.00 9.33 39.86
CA LEU A 16 34.91 8.04 39.15
C LEU A 16 35.54 8.10 37.75
N ALA A 17 35.58 9.28 37.13
CA ALA A 17 36.21 9.48 35.84
C ALA A 17 37.75 9.45 35.97
N PRO A 18 38.47 8.90 34.97
CA PRO A 18 39.93 8.88 34.98
C PRO A 18 40.56 10.27 34.82
N SER A 19 39.84 11.20 34.18
CA SER A 19 40.23 12.60 34.00
C SER A 19 39.06 13.41 33.45
N THR A 20 39.10 14.73 33.61
CA THR A 20 38.25 15.69 32.86
C THR A 20 38.85 16.08 31.51
N ASP A 21 40.13 15.75 31.30
CA ASP A 21 40.82 15.97 30.03
C ASP A 21 40.28 14.99 28.97
N ASP A 22 39.80 15.56 27.87
CA ASP A 22 39.24 14.84 26.73
C ASP A 22 40.24 13.84 26.14
N ASP A 23 41.54 14.15 26.16
CA ASP A 23 42.59 13.29 25.58
C ASP A 23 42.81 12.01 26.39
N VAL A 24 42.43 12.01 27.68
CA VAL A 24 42.48 10.83 28.56
C VAL A 24 41.10 10.16 28.64
N LEU A 25 40.04 10.96 28.68
CA LEU A 25 38.68 10.48 28.83
C LEU A 25 38.17 9.73 27.58
N LYS A 26 38.40 10.27 26.38
CA LYS A 26 37.90 9.65 25.14
C LYS A 26 38.47 8.25 24.91
N PRO A 27 39.79 7.99 25.02
CA PRO A 27 40.32 6.64 24.88
C PRO A 27 39.75 5.65 25.89
N TYR A 28 39.53 6.09 27.14
CA TYR A 28 38.94 5.25 28.18
C TYR A 28 37.50 4.83 27.83
N LEU A 29 36.68 5.76 27.33
CA LEU A 29 35.29 5.49 26.93
C LEU A 29 35.18 4.72 25.60
N LYS A 30 36.17 4.86 24.72
CA LYS A 30 36.14 4.34 23.35
C LYS A 30 35.89 2.85 23.26
N ASN A 31 36.52 2.04 24.11
CA ASN A 31 36.38 0.59 24.04
C ASN A 31 34.94 0.16 24.38
N SER A 32 34.35 0.72 25.43
CA SER A 32 32.96 0.45 25.79
C SER A 32 31.99 0.89 24.69
N PHE A 33 32.26 2.04 24.04
CA PHE A 33 31.47 2.51 22.91
C PHE A 33 31.56 1.56 21.71
N ILE A 34 32.77 1.09 21.35
CA ILE A 34 32.98 0.13 20.26
C ILE A 34 32.29 -1.21 20.57
N ASP A 35 32.37 -1.69 21.80
CA ASP A 35 31.73 -2.96 22.17
C ASP A 35 30.20 -2.85 22.16
N ALA A 36 29.64 -1.71 22.54
CA ALA A 36 28.22 -1.43 22.37
C ALA A 36 27.79 -1.43 20.89
N ILE A 37 28.60 -0.84 20.00
CA ILE A 37 28.39 -0.93 18.55
C ILE A 37 28.42 -2.38 18.10
N ARG A 38 29.45 -3.15 18.47
CA ARG A 38 29.59 -4.56 18.06
C ARG A 38 28.44 -5.43 18.54
N LYS A 39 28.03 -5.27 19.80
CA LYS A 39 26.90 -6.01 20.38
C LYS A 39 25.60 -5.72 19.62
N THR A 40 25.37 -4.46 19.28
CA THR A 40 24.18 -4.06 18.52
C THR A 40 24.27 -4.54 17.08
N ALA A 41 25.41 -4.33 16.41
CA ALA A 41 25.66 -4.74 15.03
C ALA A 41 25.57 -6.26 14.84
N GLY A 42 25.98 -7.07 15.82
CA GLY A 42 25.87 -8.52 15.75
C GLY A 42 24.43 -9.05 15.69
N THR A 43 23.44 -8.21 15.98
CA THR A 43 22.01 -8.55 15.94
C THR A 43 21.26 -7.91 14.77
N HIS A 44 21.95 -7.09 13.96
CA HIS A 44 21.36 -6.40 12.82
C HIS A 44 22.08 -6.78 11.53
N THR A 45 21.33 -6.92 10.46
CA THR A 45 21.87 -7.04 9.12
C THR A 45 22.38 -5.68 8.63
N TRP A 46 23.32 -5.68 7.67
CA TRP A 46 23.80 -4.43 7.08
C TRP A 46 22.66 -3.57 6.49
N HIS A 47 21.64 -4.23 5.94
CA HIS A 47 20.47 -3.57 5.38
C HIS A 47 19.70 -2.77 6.44
N GLU A 48 19.35 -3.42 7.56
CA GLU A 48 18.63 -2.79 8.68
C GLU A 48 19.38 -1.59 9.24
N VAL A 49 20.71 -1.71 9.39
CA VAL A 49 21.55 -0.61 9.86
C VAL A 49 21.56 0.56 8.87
N ASN A 50 21.54 0.28 7.57
CA ASN A 50 21.59 1.32 6.54
C ASN A 50 20.23 1.99 6.29
N GLU A 51 19.13 1.24 6.38
CA GLU A 51 17.76 1.71 6.18
C GLU A 51 17.25 2.49 7.39
N ASP A 52 17.44 1.98 8.62
CA ASP A 52 17.05 2.67 9.86
C ASP A 52 18.25 2.93 10.78
N ARG A 53 19.05 3.91 10.38
CA ARG A 53 20.19 4.41 11.14
C ARG A 53 19.80 4.94 12.52
N ALA A 54 18.60 5.50 12.65
CA ALA A 54 18.14 6.08 13.90
C ALA A 54 17.79 4.99 14.92
N GLU A 55 17.14 3.91 14.49
CA GLU A 55 16.90 2.73 15.32
C GLU A 55 18.19 2.07 15.76
N PHE A 56 19.14 1.86 14.85
CA PHE A 56 20.45 1.33 15.22
C PHE A 56 21.17 2.23 16.24
N ALA A 57 21.20 3.54 16.02
CA ALA A 57 21.79 4.50 16.95
C ALA A 57 21.13 4.47 18.34
N ARG A 58 19.80 4.31 18.41
CA ARG A 58 19.07 4.11 19.67
C ARG A 58 19.47 2.80 20.37
N GLY A 59 19.65 1.72 19.61
CA GLY A 59 20.14 0.44 20.13
C GLY A 59 21.53 0.56 20.75
N VAL A 60 22.45 1.23 20.04
CA VAL A 60 23.80 1.53 20.52
C VAL A 60 23.75 2.40 21.78
N LEU A 61 22.92 3.45 21.79
CA LEU A 61 22.73 4.32 22.96
C LEU A 61 22.23 3.54 24.18
N LYS A 62 21.28 2.62 23.99
CA LYS A 62 20.77 1.75 25.07
C LYS A 62 21.89 0.87 25.63
N ALA A 63 22.70 0.27 24.76
CA ALA A 63 23.83 -0.55 25.17
C ALA A 63 24.90 0.27 25.91
N ILE A 64 25.17 1.51 25.48
CA ILE A 64 26.12 2.42 26.13
C ILE A 64 25.62 2.87 27.50
N LYS A 65 24.32 3.19 27.63
CA LYS A 65 23.76 3.59 28.93
C LYS A 65 23.86 2.49 29.97
N GLY A 66 23.99 1.23 29.55
CA GLY A 66 24.14 0.10 30.45
C GLY A 66 22.98 -0.04 31.43
N ASP A 67 23.19 -0.88 32.43
CA ASP A 67 22.31 -1.01 33.59
C ASP A 67 23.13 -1.40 34.83
N LYS A 68 22.43 -1.64 35.94
CA LYS A 68 23.08 -2.01 37.21
C LYS A 68 23.77 -3.38 37.15
N GLU A 69 23.31 -4.28 36.29
CA GLU A 69 23.85 -5.64 36.16
C GLU A 69 25.08 -5.67 35.23
N ASN A 70 25.09 -4.82 34.21
CA ASN A 70 26.18 -4.63 33.26
C ASN A 70 26.53 -3.13 33.15
N PRO A 71 27.18 -2.56 34.18
CA PRO A 71 27.51 -1.14 34.19
C PRO A 71 28.60 -0.85 33.16
N THR A 72 28.34 0.12 32.29
CA THR A 72 29.35 0.68 31.39
C THR A 72 30.08 1.83 32.09
N PRO A 73 31.26 2.25 31.60
CA PRO A 73 31.90 3.48 32.05
C PRO A 73 30.97 4.71 31.98
N PHE A 74 30.09 4.76 30.98
CA PHE A 74 29.11 5.84 30.84
C PHE A 74 28.05 5.82 31.94
N TYR A 75 27.57 4.63 32.32
CA TYR A 75 26.66 4.44 33.44
C TYR A 75 27.33 4.79 34.77
N THR A 76 28.53 4.28 35.00
CA THR A 76 29.27 4.43 36.26
C THR A 76 29.64 5.88 36.54
N ILE A 77 30.10 6.61 35.52
CA ILE A 77 30.42 8.04 35.65
C ILE A 77 29.13 8.88 35.73
N GLY A 78 28.01 8.37 35.21
CA GLY A 78 26.72 9.03 35.28
C GLY A 78 26.57 10.15 34.24
N PHE A 79 27.15 10.00 33.05
CA PHE A 79 26.99 10.99 31.98
C PHE A 79 25.52 11.16 31.61
N THR A 80 25.12 12.42 31.43
CA THR A 80 23.78 12.79 31.00
C THR A 80 23.77 13.14 29.51
N GLN A 81 22.57 13.15 28.92
CA GLN A 81 22.33 13.58 27.52
C GLN A 81 23.34 13.01 26.52
N ILE A 82 23.51 11.68 26.53
CA ILE A 82 24.33 10.98 25.54
C ILE A 82 23.56 10.92 24.23
N ASP A 83 24.16 11.46 23.17
CA ASP A 83 23.65 11.42 21.80
C ASP A 83 24.60 10.64 20.90
N VAL A 84 24.03 9.72 20.13
CA VAL A 84 24.72 8.82 19.20
C VAL A 84 24.20 9.13 17.82
N ASN A 85 25.08 9.60 16.95
CA ASN A 85 24.77 9.87 15.56
C ASN A 85 25.71 9.08 14.65
N ILE A 86 25.14 8.50 13.59
CA ILE A 86 25.89 7.74 12.58
C ILE A 86 26.09 8.65 11.38
N THR A 87 27.30 9.15 11.21
CA THR A 87 27.64 10.06 10.11
C THR A 87 27.84 9.32 8.80
N ASP A 88 28.55 8.18 8.83
CA ASP A 88 28.85 7.38 7.65
C ASP A 88 28.98 5.89 8.01
N ILE A 89 28.58 5.03 7.08
CA ILE A 89 28.75 3.58 7.17
C ILE A 89 29.47 3.12 5.90
N GLY A 90 30.78 2.94 6.02
CA GLY A 90 31.59 2.41 4.94
C GLY A 90 31.47 0.88 4.85
N LEU A 91 31.15 0.39 3.66
CA LEU A 91 31.39 -1.01 3.28
C LEU A 91 32.74 -1.12 2.57
N PRO A 92 33.49 -2.21 2.77
CA PRO A 92 34.59 -2.57 1.88
C PRO A 92 34.11 -2.63 0.42
N GLU A 93 34.92 -2.13 -0.52
CA GLU A 93 34.54 -2.02 -1.94
C GLU A 93 34.12 -3.36 -2.56
N GLU A 94 34.76 -4.45 -2.15
CA GLU A 94 34.42 -5.81 -2.59
C GLU A 94 32.98 -6.20 -2.20
N LEU A 95 32.57 -5.85 -0.98
CA LEU A 95 31.22 -6.12 -0.48
C LEU A 95 30.20 -5.16 -1.08
N LYS A 96 30.54 -3.90 -1.33
CA LYS A 96 29.65 -2.95 -2.03
C LYS A 96 29.22 -3.49 -3.39
N LYS A 97 30.16 -4.01 -4.17
CA LYS A 97 29.86 -4.58 -5.50
C LYS A 97 28.96 -5.80 -5.42
N ALA A 98 29.21 -6.69 -4.44
CA ALA A 98 28.38 -7.88 -4.24
C ALA A 98 26.95 -7.53 -3.79
N VAL A 99 26.80 -6.54 -2.90
CA VAL A 99 25.50 -6.13 -2.36
C VAL A 99 24.69 -5.31 -3.37
N ALA A 100 25.32 -4.50 -4.22
CA ALA A 100 24.62 -3.66 -5.18
C ALA A 100 23.72 -4.46 -6.14
N GLY A 101 24.21 -5.59 -6.67
CA GLY A 101 23.41 -6.46 -7.55
C GLY A 101 22.26 -7.16 -6.83
N LEU A 102 22.49 -7.56 -5.58
CA LEU A 102 21.47 -8.20 -4.73
C LEU A 102 20.37 -7.20 -4.31
N GLU A 103 20.75 -5.99 -3.95
CA GLU A 103 19.80 -4.92 -3.59
C GLU A 103 18.96 -4.49 -4.78
N GLN A 104 19.56 -4.33 -5.96
CA GLN A 104 18.79 -4.01 -7.17
C GLN A 104 17.75 -5.11 -7.45
N SER A 105 18.17 -6.38 -7.40
CA SER A 105 17.27 -7.52 -7.58
C SER A 105 16.16 -7.58 -6.52
N ARG A 106 16.44 -7.13 -5.28
CA ARG A 106 15.46 -7.07 -4.20
C ARG A 106 14.46 -5.94 -4.42
N LEU A 107 14.92 -4.75 -4.79
CA LEU A 107 14.08 -3.60 -5.12
C LEU A 107 13.11 -3.93 -6.25
N ASP A 108 13.60 -4.61 -7.29
CA ASP A 108 12.77 -5.05 -8.41
C ASP A 108 11.69 -6.05 -7.96
N LYS A 109 12.04 -7.00 -7.08
CA LYS A 109 11.07 -7.95 -6.48
C LYS A 109 10.04 -7.24 -5.60
N HIS A 110 10.46 -6.27 -4.79
CA HIS A 110 9.56 -5.52 -3.91
C HIS A 110 8.58 -4.67 -4.73
N ALA A 111 9.08 -4.01 -5.77
CA ALA A 111 8.24 -3.24 -6.70
C ALA A 111 7.23 -4.14 -7.41
N ALA A 112 7.65 -5.31 -7.90
CA ALA A 112 6.75 -6.30 -8.50
C ALA A 112 5.68 -6.79 -7.51
N PHE A 113 6.06 -7.06 -6.27
CA PHE A 113 5.13 -7.47 -5.22
C PHE A 113 4.09 -6.39 -4.90
N HIS A 114 4.53 -5.13 -4.70
CA HIS A 114 3.61 -4.02 -4.44
C HIS A 114 2.66 -3.77 -5.60
N LYS A 115 3.15 -3.86 -6.84
CA LYS A 115 2.31 -3.75 -8.03
C LYS A 115 1.24 -4.85 -8.05
N ALA A 116 1.63 -6.10 -7.84
CA ALA A 116 0.71 -7.24 -7.79
C ALA A 116 -0.32 -7.12 -6.66
N MET A 117 0.09 -6.62 -5.48
CA MET A 117 -0.82 -6.34 -4.36
C MET A 117 -1.78 -5.20 -4.68
N GLY A 118 -1.31 -4.13 -5.34
CA GLY A 118 -2.15 -3.04 -5.80
C GLY A 118 -3.21 -3.51 -6.81
N GLU A 119 -2.80 -4.31 -7.79
CA GLU A 119 -3.71 -4.91 -8.78
C GLU A 119 -4.75 -5.82 -8.13
N ARG A 120 -4.34 -6.66 -7.16
CA ARG A 120 -5.27 -7.48 -6.38
C ARG A 120 -6.31 -6.65 -5.65
N LYS A 121 -5.89 -5.55 -5.01
CA LYS A 121 -6.81 -4.68 -4.27
C LYS A 121 -7.83 -4.01 -5.19
N VAL A 122 -7.39 -3.55 -6.37
CA VAL A 122 -8.28 -2.97 -7.40
C VAL A 122 -9.30 -4.00 -7.87
N ILE A 123 -8.87 -5.24 -8.14
CA ILE A 123 -9.77 -6.34 -8.55
C ILE A 123 -10.78 -6.65 -7.44
N GLU A 124 -10.34 -6.68 -6.18
CA GLU A 124 -11.21 -6.95 -5.04
C GLU A 124 -12.26 -5.85 -4.83
N GLU A 125 -11.86 -4.57 -4.91
CA GLU A 125 -12.77 -3.43 -4.80
C GLU A 125 -13.77 -3.39 -5.95
N ARG A 126 -13.33 -3.69 -7.18
CA ARG A 126 -14.22 -3.83 -8.34
C ARG A 126 -15.20 -4.99 -8.14
N GLY A 127 -14.74 -6.13 -7.67
CA GLY A 127 -15.57 -7.29 -7.36
C GLY A 127 -16.62 -7.00 -6.28
N LYS A 128 -16.26 -6.24 -5.24
CA LYS A 128 -17.21 -5.76 -4.22
C LYS A 128 -18.27 -4.83 -4.81
N GLY A 129 -17.87 -3.88 -5.65
CA GLY A 129 -18.79 -2.98 -6.34
C GLY A 129 -19.78 -3.74 -7.23
N GLU A 130 -19.30 -4.71 -8.01
CA GLU A 130 -20.14 -5.55 -8.86
C GLU A 130 -21.08 -6.47 -8.06
N ALA A 131 -20.65 -6.98 -6.91
CA ALA A 131 -21.49 -7.78 -6.03
C ALA A 131 -22.61 -6.94 -5.38
N VAL A 132 -22.30 -5.71 -4.97
CA VAL A 132 -23.28 -4.76 -4.43
C VAL A 132 -24.29 -4.36 -5.51
N ALA A 133 -23.83 -4.02 -6.71
CA ALA A 133 -24.71 -3.70 -7.84
C ALA A 133 -25.64 -4.88 -8.19
N ARG A 134 -25.11 -6.12 -8.18
CA ARG A 134 -25.92 -7.33 -8.35
C ARG A 134 -26.98 -7.46 -7.25
N LYS A 135 -26.60 -7.31 -5.99
CA LYS A 135 -27.55 -7.41 -4.86
C LYS A 135 -28.68 -6.39 -4.97
N GLU A 136 -28.36 -5.15 -5.31
CA GLU A 136 -29.36 -4.09 -5.45
C GLU A 136 -30.28 -4.33 -6.66
N MET A 137 -29.72 -4.79 -7.77
CA MET A 137 -30.50 -5.23 -8.92
C MET A 137 -31.47 -6.35 -8.52
N LEU A 138 -30.99 -7.41 -7.87
CA LEU A 138 -31.83 -8.53 -7.42
C LEU A 138 -32.99 -8.07 -6.52
N LYS A 139 -32.74 -7.08 -5.66
CA LYS A 139 -33.76 -6.49 -4.78
C LYS A 139 -34.84 -5.76 -5.58
N VAL A 140 -34.44 -4.91 -6.53
CA VAL A 140 -35.37 -4.22 -7.44
C VAL A 140 -36.19 -5.22 -8.26
N VAL A 141 -35.58 -6.32 -8.70
CA VAL A 141 -36.25 -7.39 -9.47
C VAL A 141 -37.31 -8.11 -8.63
N GLN A 142 -36.98 -8.45 -7.39
CA GLN A 142 -37.92 -9.06 -6.45
C GLN A 142 -39.08 -8.13 -6.11
N GLU A 143 -38.81 -6.84 -5.88
CA GLU A 143 -39.83 -5.82 -5.58
C GLU A 143 -40.74 -5.52 -6.78
N ALA A 144 -40.22 -5.60 -8.01
CA ALA A 144 -40.98 -5.36 -9.24
C ALA A 144 -41.70 -6.60 -9.78
N GLY A 145 -41.52 -7.79 -9.18
CA GLY A 145 -42.10 -9.04 -9.66
C GLY A 145 -41.66 -9.44 -11.07
N LEU A 146 -40.45 -9.04 -11.47
CA LEU A 146 -39.89 -9.30 -12.80
C LEU A 146 -39.20 -10.66 -12.85
N ASP A 147 -39.45 -11.42 -13.91
CA ASP A 147 -38.91 -12.77 -14.07
C ASP A 147 -37.40 -12.73 -14.35
N TYR A 148 -36.63 -13.52 -13.60
CA TYR A 148 -35.17 -13.43 -13.53
C TYR A 148 -34.48 -13.68 -14.88
N GLU A 149 -35.05 -14.59 -15.67
CA GLU A 149 -34.51 -14.99 -16.97
C GLU A 149 -34.53 -13.82 -17.96
N LEU A 150 -35.57 -13.00 -17.93
CA LEU A 150 -35.77 -11.89 -18.86
C LEU A 150 -34.66 -10.83 -18.74
N LEU A 151 -34.21 -10.57 -17.52
CA LEU A 151 -33.19 -9.56 -17.23
C LEU A 151 -31.78 -10.05 -17.53
N PHE A 152 -31.52 -11.35 -17.40
CA PHE A 152 -30.29 -11.95 -17.91
C PHE A 152 -30.23 -11.84 -19.44
N SER A 153 -31.37 -12.04 -20.12
CA SER A 153 -31.45 -11.82 -21.57
C SER A 153 -31.15 -10.35 -21.94
N PHE A 154 -31.72 -9.37 -21.23
CA PHE A 154 -31.42 -7.95 -21.47
C PHE A 154 -29.96 -7.58 -21.18
N ARG A 155 -29.36 -8.17 -20.14
CA ARG A 155 -27.95 -7.95 -19.80
C ARG A 155 -27.02 -8.52 -20.87
N GLU A 156 -27.23 -9.77 -21.31
CA GLU A 156 -26.48 -10.39 -22.40
C GLU A 156 -26.66 -9.60 -23.72
N PHE A 157 -27.88 -9.13 -23.99
CA PHE A 157 -28.19 -8.28 -25.14
C PHE A 157 -27.46 -6.93 -25.07
N ALA A 158 -27.37 -6.31 -23.89
CA ALA A 158 -26.63 -5.07 -23.66
C ALA A 158 -25.10 -5.24 -23.63
N GLN A 159 -24.61 -6.42 -23.27
CA GLN A 159 -23.18 -6.78 -23.26
C GLN A 159 -22.67 -7.22 -24.64
N GLY A 160 -23.54 -7.34 -25.64
CA GLY A 160 -23.15 -7.56 -27.04
C GLY A 160 -22.74 -8.99 -27.39
N THR A 161 -22.87 -9.94 -26.46
CA THR A 161 -22.55 -11.37 -26.65
C THR A 161 -23.72 -12.12 -27.31
N SER A 162 -24.27 -11.60 -28.41
CA SER A 162 -25.41 -12.23 -29.08
C SER A 162 -24.95 -13.31 -30.08
N ASN A 163 -24.61 -14.50 -29.58
CA ASN A 163 -24.66 -15.74 -30.37
C ASN A 163 -25.68 -16.76 -29.83
N THR A 164 -26.50 -16.37 -28.85
CA THR A 164 -27.43 -17.29 -28.20
C THR A 164 -28.82 -17.14 -28.82
N ILE A 165 -29.12 -18.08 -29.73
CA ILE A 165 -30.44 -18.57 -30.19
C ILE A 165 -31.61 -17.64 -29.89
N ILE A 166 -32.20 -17.09 -30.96
CA ILE A 166 -33.46 -16.33 -30.97
C ILE A 166 -34.56 -17.20 -30.38
N TYR A 167 -34.73 -17.16 -29.05
CA TYR A 167 -36.00 -17.50 -28.45
C TYR A 167 -36.94 -16.36 -28.81
N GLN A 168 -37.90 -16.67 -29.68
CA GLN A 168 -38.99 -15.75 -30.01
C GLN A 168 -39.57 -15.24 -28.69
N LEU A 169 -39.56 -13.91 -28.52
CA LEU A 169 -40.18 -13.26 -27.36
C LEU A 169 -41.57 -13.87 -27.17
N PRO A 170 -41.87 -14.46 -25.99
CA PRO A 170 -43.19 -15.01 -25.73
C PRO A 170 -44.22 -13.94 -26.05
N GLN A 171 -45.25 -14.27 -26.83
CA GLN A 171 -46.25 -13.31 -27.33
C GLN A 171 -46.79 -12.40 -26.21
N ALA A 172 -46.97 -12.97 -25.01
CA ALA A 172 -47.40 -12.27 -23.80
C ALA A 172 -46.48 -11.10 -23.38
N LEU A 173 -45.18 -11.16 -23.69
CA LEU A 173 -44.22 -10.11 -23.41
C LEU A 173 -44.25 -9.01 -24.47
N SER A 174 -44.41 -9.39 -25.74
CA SER A 174 -44.64 -8.45 -26.86
C SER A 174 -45.90 -7.62 -26.60
N ASP A 175 -46.97 -8.28 -26.16
CA ASP A 175 -48.25 -7.63 -25.83
C ASP A 175 -48.14 -6.71 -24.61
N ARG A 176 -47.31 -7.07 -23.62
CA ARG A 176 -47.04 -6.23 -22.44
C ARG A 176 -46.21 -4.99 -22.77
N ILE A 177 -45.16 -5.14 -23.58
CA ILE A 177 -44.33 -4.01 -24.04
C ILE A 177 -45.17 -3.09 -24.93
N SER A 178 -45.98 -3.66 -25.83
CA SER A 178 -46.95 -2.91 -26.62
C SER A 178 -47.90 -2.14 -25.72
N ASN A 179 -48.49 -2.75 -24.69
CA ASN A 179 -49.37 -2.06 -23.75
C ASN A 179 -48.68 -0.95 -22.94
N ILE A 180 -47.42 -1.14 -22.50
CA ILE A 180 -46.65 -0.11 -21.80
C ILE A 180 -46.29 1.06 -22.73
N LEU A 181 -46.07 0.79 -24.01
CA LEU A 181 -45.80 1.78 -25.05
C LEU A 181 -47.07 2.28 -25.77
N GLY A 182 -48.26 2.04 -25.20
CA GLY A 182 -49.54 2.55 -25.71
C GLY A 182 -50.03 1.91 -27.03
N GLY A 183 -49.66 0.66 -27.29
CA GLY A 183 -50.04 -0.12 -28.46
C GLY A 183 -49.14 0.04 -29.68
N THR A 184 -48.01 0.76 -29.56
CA THR A 184 -47.09 1.00 -30.67
C THR A 184 -45.82 0.17 -30.60
N SER A 185 -45.39 -0.34 -31.75
CA SER A 185 -44.09 -1.02 -31.90
C SER A 185 -42.95 -0.07 -31.51
N ILE A 186 -41.81 -0.62 -31.08
CA ILE A 186 -40.62 0.17 -30.71
C ILE A 186 -40.17 1.07 -31.88
N GLU A 187 -40.36 0.62 -33.12
CA GLU A 187 -40.08 1.41 -34.33
C GLU A 187 -41.05 2.60 -34.49
N ASP A 188 -42.34 2.41 -34.20
CA ASP A 188 -43.34 3.49 -34.25
C ASP A 188 -43.15 4.50 -33.11
N ALA A 189 -42.74 4.04 -31.92
CA ALA A 189 -42.40 4.92 -30.81
C ALA A 189 -41.17 5.78 -31.13
N PHE A 190 -40.17 5.20 -31.80
CA PHE A 190 -38.99 5.94 -32.26
C PHE A 190 -39.36 7.02 -33.29
N ARG A 191 -40.24 6.70 -34.24
CA ARG A 191 -40.71 7.64 -35.28
C ARG A 191 -41.52 8.82 -34.73
N LYS A 192 -42.18 8.64 -33.57
CA LYS A 192 -42.97 9.71 -32.91
C LYS A 192 -42.12 10.70 -32.11
N LEU A 193 -40.84 10.41 -31.87
CA LEU A 193 -39.93 11.35 -31.24
C LEU A 193 -39.60 12.50 -32.20
N LYS A 194 -39.31 13.69 -31.65
CA LYS A 194 -38.86 14.81 -32.47
C LYS A 194 -37.54 14.45 -33.16
N PRO A 195 -37.28 14.92 -34.40
CA PRO A 195 -36.07 14.59 -35.15
C PRO A 195 -34.77 14.87 -34.38
N GLU A 196 -34.77 15.90 -33.54
CA GLU A 196 -33.64 16.26 -32.67
C GLU A 196 -33.35 15.17 -31.61
N ASP A 197 -34.39 14.57 -31.04
CA ASP A 197 -34.25 13.53 -30.01
C ASP A 197 -33.92 12.17 -30.64
N GLN A 198 -34.42 11.90 -31.86
CA GLN A 198 -34.00 10.73 -32.64
C GLN A 198 -32.51 10.77 -32.96
N THR A 199 -32.00 11.93 -33.37
CA THR A 199 -30.57 12.12 -33.67
C THR A 199 -29.71 11.91 -32.43
N LYS A 200 -30.12 12.46 -31.27
CA LYS A 200 -29.41 12.25 -30.00
C LYS A 200 -29.35 10.79 -29.58
N ILE A 201 -30.44 10.04 -29.75
CA ILE A 201 -30.48 8.62 -29.40
C ILE A 201 -29.61 7.81 -30.39
N MET A 202 -29.67 8.11 -31.69
CA MET A 202 -28.81 7.47 -32.68
C MET A 202 -27.32 7.77 -32.46
N GLU A 203 -26.97 9.01 -32.13
CA GLU A 203 -25.58 9.37 -31.78
C GLU A 203 -25.11 8.67 -30.51
N ALA A 204 -25.96 8.59 -29.48
CA ALA A 204 -25.65 7.87 -28.25
C ALA A 204 -25.42 6.37 -28.50
N LEU A 205 -26.27 5.74 -29.31
CA LEU A 205 -26.14 4.34 -29.72
C LEU A 205 -24.86 4.11 -30.54
N THR A 206 -24.57 4.99 -31.51
CA THR A 206 -23.38 4.89 -32.36
C THR A 206 -22.09 5.09 -31.55
N LYS A 207 -22.11 6.00 -30.58
CA LYS A 207 -20.99 6.26 -29.65
C LYS A 207 -20.76 5.09 -28.69
N GLN A 208 -21.81 4.39 -28.26
CA GLN A 208 -21.66 3.17 -27.47
C GLN A 208 -21.17 1.99 -28.32
N LEU A 209 -21.71 1.78 -29.51
CA LEU A 209 -21.28 0.72 -30.44
C LEU A 209 -19.81 0.87 -30.87
N SER A 210 -19.34 2.10 -31.09
CA SER A 210 -17.93 2.37 -31.42
C SER A 210 -16.97 2.16 -30.24
N LYS A 211 -17.44 2.30 -29.00
CA LYS A 211 -16.67 1.94 -27.80
C LYS A 211 -16.55 0.43 -27.64
N VAL A 212 -17.62 -0.31 -27.93
CA VAL A 212 -17.63 -1.78 -27.94
C VAL A 212 -16.69 -2.32 -29.04
N LYS A 213 -16.64 -1.69 -30.22
CA LYS A 213 -15.70 -2.09 -31.29
C LYS A 213 -14.21 -1.81 -31.04
N LYS A 214 -13.85 -1.02 -30.03
CA LYS A 214 -12.45 -0.64 -29.73
C LYS A 214 -11.92 -1.21 -28.41
N GLY A 215 -12.74 -1.98 -27.69
CA GLY A 215 -12.38 -2.57 -26.41
C GLY A 215 -12.76 -4.04 -26.36
N GLU A 216 -11.97 -4.85 -27.07
CA GLU A 216 -11.62 -6.28 -26.90
C GLU A 216 -11.24 -6.91 -28.26
#